data_AF-A0AAN7H7G6-F1
#
_entry.id   AF-A0AAN7H7G6-F1
#
_cell.length_a   1.000
_cell.length_b   1.000
_cell.length_c   1.000
_cell.angle_alpha   90.00
_cell.angle_beta   90.00
_cell.angle_gamma   90.00
#
_symmetry.space_group_name_H-M   'P 1'
#
loop_
_entity.id
_entity.type
_entity.pdbx_description
1 polymer ?
#
loop_
_entity_poly.entity_id
_entity_poly.type
_entity_poly.pdbx_seq_one_letter_code
_entity_poly.pdbx_strand_id
1 'polypeptide(L)'
;MWELPSYSAVSTAIPFEISDFFKLLKDQFVHLDWIPISPFTVRDGHDRDWPHEEGMMAMLEDIYRQHGWPDLAVYRKSDCLKAVQKAMAERYPESCCYYKADA
;
A
#
# COMPACT_ATOMS: atom_id res chain seq x y z
N MET A 1 -5.78 -30.82 -42.99
CA MET A 1 -7.10 -30.50 -42.41
C MET A 1 -6.97 -30.68 -40.91
N TRP A 2 -6.75 -29.60 -40.18
CA TRP A 2 -6.78 -29.58 -38.72
C TRP A 2 -7.83 -28.55 -38.34
N GLU A 3 -8.94 -29.00 -37.77
CA GLU A 3 -9.95 -28.09 -37.24
C GLU A 3 -9.55 -27.71 -35.82
N LEU A 4 -9.42 -26.41 -35.55
CA LEU A 4 -9.26 -25.91 -34.19
C LEU A 4 -10.59 -26.07 -33.45
N PRO A 5 -10.57 -26.38 -32.13
CA PRO A 5 -11.79 -26.39 -31.36
C PRO A 5 -12.42 -25.00 -31.38
N SER A 6 -13.69 -24.95 -31.74
CA SER A 6 -14.57 -23.79 -31.56
C SER A 6 -14.46 -23.30 -30.12
N TYR A 7 -13.74 -22.20 -29.90
CA TYR A 7 -13.61 -21.59 -28.59
C TYR A 7 -14.87 -20.76 -28.30
N SER A 8 -15.99 -21.44 -28.07
CA SER A 8 -17.23 -20.83 -27.59
C SER A 8 -17.40 -21.04 -26.08
N ALA A 9 -16.34 -20.81 -25.31
CA ALA A 9 -16.49 -20.48 -23.90
C ALA A 9 -16.41 -18.95 -23.77
N VAL A 10 -17.54 -18.28 -24.03
CA VAL A 10 -17.72 -16.91 -23.56
C VAL A 10 -17.62 -16.99 -22.05
N SER A 11 -16.49 -16.51 -21.51
CA SER A 11 -16.29 -16.39 -20.08
C SER A 11 -17.47 -15.64 -19.47
N THR A 12 -18.22 -16.30 -18.61
CA THR A 12 -19.30 -15.69 -17.82
C THR A 12 -18.76 -14.83 -16.68
N ALA A 13 -17.47 -14.47 -16.71
CA ALA A 13 -16.93 -13.50 -15.78
C ALA A 13 -17.67 -12.17 -16.01
N ILE A 14 -18.46 -11.77 -15.01
CA ILE A 14 -19.04 -10.43 -14.95
C ILE A 14 -17.91 -9.45 -15.27
N PRO A 15 -18.08 -8.52 -16.22
CA PRO A 15 -17.02 -7.59 -16.58
C PRO A 15 -16.57 -6.86 -15.32
N PHE A 16 -15.28 -6.95 -15.00
CA PHE A 16 -14.72 -6.21 -13.88
C PHE A 16 -14.85 -4.73 -14.20
N GLU A 17 -15.80 -4.06 -13.55
CA GLU A 17 -16.03 -2.66 -13.80
C GLU A 17 -14.89 -1.83 -13.22
N ILE A 18 -14.68 -0.65 -13.78
CA ILE A 18 -13.75 0.34 -13.22
C ILE A 18 -14.11 0.62 -11.75
N SER A 19 -15.39 0.58 -11.41
CA SER A 19 -15.87 0.75 -10.02
C SER A 19 -15.36 -0.35 -9.08
N ASP A 20 -15.26 -1.60 -9.55
CA ASP A 20 -14.78 -2.72 -8.77
C ASP A 20 -13.27 -2.66 -8.56
N PHE A 21 -12.53 -2.15 -9.54
CA PHE A 21 -11.10 -1.85 -9.39
C PHE A 21 -10.83 -0.89 -8.23
N PHE A 22 -11.55 0.23 -8.19
CA PHE A 22 -11.34 1.23 -7.14
C PHE A 22 -11.81 0.76 -5.76
N LYS A 23 -12.83 -0.11 -5.68
CA LYS A 23 -13.20 -0.77 -4.42
C LYS A 23 -12.05 -1.66 -3.92
N LEU A 24 -11.54 -2.55 -4.78
CA LEU A 24 -10.42 -3.42 -4.46
C LEU A 24 -9.18 -2.61 -4.04
N LEU A 25 -8.83 -1.58 -4.80
CA LEU A 25 -7.69 -0.74 -4.50
C LEU A 25 -7.85 -0.02 -3.15
N LYS A 26 -9.03 0.54 -2.87
CA LYS A 26 -9.34 1.16 -1.58
C LYS A 26 -9.16 0.15 -0.45
N ASP A 27 -9.68 -1.06 -0.61
CA ASP A 27 -9.60 -2.09 0.42
C ASP A 27 -8.15 -2.45 0.73
N GLN A 28 -7.27 -2.56 -0.26
CA GLN A 28 -5.84 -2.81 -0.03
C GLN A 28 -5.17 -1.73 0.81
N PHE A 29 -5.50 -0.44 0.58
CA PHE A 29 -4.96 0.64 1.42
C PHE A 29 -5.56 0.62 2.82
N VAL A 30 -6.88 0.39 2.96
CA VAL A 30 -7.57 0.30 4.26
C VAL A 30 -6.95 -0.79 5.14
N HIS A 31 -6.61 -1.93 4.56
CA HIS A 31 -5.97 -3.04 5.27
C HIS A 31 -4.46 -2.86 5.47
N LEU A 32 -3.87 -1.79 4.91
CA LEU A 32 -2.42 -1.54 4.91
C LEU A 32 -1.62 -2.63 4.17
N ASP A 33 -2.24 -3.33 3.21
CA ASP A 33 -1.53 -4.20 2.26
C ASP A 33 -0.60 -3.35 1.37
N TRP A 34 -0.99 -2.10 1.11
CA TRP A 34 -0.12 -1.05 0.60
C TRP A 34 -0.04 0.09 1.60
N ILE A 35 1.15 0.34 2.14
CA ILE A 35 1.41 1.36 3.15
C ILE A 35 2.02 2.60 2.50
N PRO A 36 1.32 3.74 2.44
CA PRO A 36 1.93 4.98 1.99
C PRO A 36 3.01 5.45 2.96
N ILE A 37 4.20 5.73 2.45
CA ILE A 37 5.31 6.27 3.25
C ILE A 37 5.68 7.70 2.82
N SER A 38 5.28 8.10 1.61
CA SER A 38 5.36 9.46 1.10
C SER A 38 4.21 9.72 0.13
N PRO A 39 4.04 10.96 -0.40
CA PRO A 39 3.08 11.22 -1.46
C PRO A 39 3.32 10.42 -2.76
N PHE A 40 4.53 9.87 -2.96
CA PHE A 40 4.95 9.24 -4.21
C PHE A 40 5.35 7.76 -4.05
N THR A 41 5.44 7.26 -2.81
CA THR A 41 5.94 5.92 -2.54
C THR A 41 5.04 5.18 -1.56
N VAL A 42 4.81 3.91 -1.88
CA VAL A 42 4.09 2.93 -1.05
C VAL A 42 5.00 1.73 -0.82
N ARG A 43 4.84 1.07 0.32
CA ARG A 43 5.46 -0.22 0.63
C ARG A 43 4.42 -1.31 0.59
N ASP A 44 4.80 -2.48 0.10
CA ASP A 44 4.02 -3.70 0.26
C ASP A 44 4.06 -4.08 1.76
N GLY A 45 2.90 -4.21 2.40
CA GLY A 45 2.77 -4.57 3.81
C GLY A 45 3.07 -6.04 4.10
N HIS A 46 3.10 -6.89 3.08
CA HIS A 46 3.46 -8.31 3.18
C HIS A 46 4.92 -8.60 2.82
N ASP A 47 5.62 -7.63 2.24
CA ASP A 47 7.04 -7.78 1.95
C ASP A 47 7.83 -7.99 3.24
N ARG A 48 8.74 -8.95 3.20
CA ARG A 48 9.69 -9.11 4.30
C ARG A 48 10.60 -7.90 4.34
N ASP A 49 10.75 -7.35 5.53
CA ASP A 49 11.77 -6.35 5.80
C ASP A 49 13.13 -6.86 5.31
N TRP A 50 13.82 -6.04 4.53
CA TRP A 50 15.22 -6.29 4.20
C TRP A 50 16.02 -6.24 5.51
N PRO A 51 17.24 -6.83 5.58
CA PRO A 51 18.02 -6.83 6.82
C PRO A 51 18.28 -5.45 7.44
N HIS A 52 18.24 -4.38 6.64
CA HIS A 52 18.40 -2.98 7.08
C HIS A 52 17.07 -2.27 7.38
N GLU A 53 15.94 -2.96 7.25
CA GLU A 53 14.57 -2.46 7.42
C GLU A 53 13.82 -3.22 8.52
N GLU A 54 14.51 -4.02 9.34
CA GLU A 54 13.89 -4.87 10.35
C GLU A 54 12.95 -4.10 11.28
N GLY A 55 11.67 -4.50 11.31
CA GLY A 55 10.63 -3.88 12.12
C GLY A 55 10.02 -2.64 11.48
N MET A 56 10.31 -2.35 10.21
CA MET A 56 9.75 -1.20 9.50
C MET A 56 8.24 -1.32 9.35
N MET A 57 7.73 -2.47 8.89
CA MET A 57 6.29 -2.63 8.66
C MET A 57 5.49 -2.48 9.96
N ALA A 58 5.91 -3.12 11.05
CA ALA A 58 5.27 -3.00 12.36
C ALA A 58 5.26 -1.55 12.86
N MET A 59 6.37 -0.83 12.69
CA MET A 59 6.48 0.58 13.03
C MET A 59 5.50 1.44 12.22
N LEU A 60 5.39 1.21 10.91
CA LEU A 60 4.49 1.96 10.04
C LEU A 60 3.03 1.71 10.41
N GLU A 61 2.62 0.46 10.59
CA GLU A 61 1.26 0.11 11.02
C GLU A 61 0.86 0.81 12.33
N ASP A 62 1.77 0.82 13.30
CA ASP A 62 1.52 1.45 14.59
C ASP A 62 1.34 2.97 14.47
N ILE A 63 2.11 3.63 13.61
CA ILE A 63 1.90 5.07 13.33
C ILE A 63 0.51 5.28 12.73
N TYR A 64 0.11 4.49 11.73
CA TYR A 64 -1.21 4.61 11.13
C TYR A 64 -2.33 4.45 12.17
N ARG A 65 -2.25 3.44 13.03
CA ARG A 65 -3.22 3.19 14.12
C ARG A 65 -3.27 4.36 15.11
N GLN A 66 -2.13 4.90 15.54
CA GLN A 66 -2.06 6.06 16.44
C GLN A 66 -2.73 7.31 15.85
N HIS A 67 -2.74 7.42 14.52
CA HIS A 67 -3.35 8.54 13.81
C HIS A 67 -4.81 8.32 13.40
N GLY A 68 -5.45 7.25 13.91
CA GLY A 68 -6.88 6.99 13.73
C GLY A 68 -7.23 6.08 12.56
N TRP A 69 -6.24 5.47 11.90
CA TRP A 69 -6.50 4.45 10.88
C TRP A 69 -7.10 3.18 11.51
N PRO A 70 -8.06 2.49 10.87
CA PRO A 70 -8.63 2.73 9.53
C PRO A 70 -9.88 3.61 9.51
N ASP A 71 -10.31 4.19 10.63
CA ASP A 71 -11.51 5.02 10.68
C ASP A 71 -11.27 6.38 10.02
N LEU A 72 -11.73 6.49 8.77
CA LEU A 72 -11.57 7.69 7.95
C LEU A 72 -12.26 8.94 8.54
N ALA A 73 -13.20 8.78 9.48
CA ALA A 73 -13.83 9.92 10.15
C ALA A 73 -12.89 10.59 11.17
N VAL A 74 -11.93 9.85 11.72
CA VAL A 74 -10.99 10.34 12.75
C VAL A 74 -9.52 10.34 12.27
N TYR A 75 -9.26 9.77 11.10
CA TYR A 75 -7.93 9.66 10.52
C TYR A 75 -7.30 11.02 10.20
N ARG A 76 -6.16 11.30 10.84
CA ARG A 76 -5.39 12.55 10.67
C ARG A 76 -4.28 12.37 9.62
N LYS A 77 -4.66 12.36 8.34
CA LYS A 77 -3.74 12.11 7.20
C LYS A 77 -2.43 12.88 7.26
N SER A 78 -2.49 14.20 7.38
CA SER A 78 -1.30 15.05 7.33
C SER A 78 -0.34 14.78 8.49
N ASP A 79 -0.87 14.52 9.68
CA ASP A 79 -0.06 14.23 10.86
C ASP A 79 0.54 12.83 10.77
N CYS A 80 -0.22 11.86 10.25
CA CYS A 80 0.24 10.49 10.03
C CYS A 80 1.44 10.47 9.09
N LEU A 81 1.33 11.10 7.91
CA LEU A 81 2.41 11.09 6.93
C LEU A 81 3.66 11.83 7.44
N LYS A 82 3.50 12.90 8.23
CA LYS A 82 4.64 13.56 8.90
C LYS A 82 5.34 12.62 9.90
N ALA A 83 4.56 11.89 10.70
CA ALA A 83 5.11 10.92 11.65
C ALA A 83 5.84 9.78 10.94
N VAL A 84 5.27 9.25 9.85
CA VAL A 84 5.90 8.24 9.00
C VAL A 84 7.21 8.75 8.42
N GLN A 85 7.21 9.93 7.78
CA GLN A 85 8.43 10.51 7.20
C GLN A 85 9.53 10.71 8.24
N LYS A 86 9.16 11.21 9.43
CA LYS A 86 10.10 11.36 10.54
C LYS A 86 10.69 10.01 10.97
N ALA A 87 9.84 9.00 11.18
CA ALA A 87 10.30 7.69 11.63
C ALA A 87 11.18 6.98 10.59
N MET A 88 10.86 7.12 9.30
CA MET A 88 11.67 6.61 8.20
C MET A 88 13.05 7.29 8.16
N ALA A 89 13.09 8.63 8.29
CA ALA A 89 14.35 9.38 8.30
C ALA A 89 15.25 9.02 9.48
N GLU A 90 14.67 8.82 10.66
CA GLU A 90 15.41 8.54 11.90
C GLU A 90 15.91 7.09 11.98
N ARG A 91 15.12 6.12 11.50
CA ARG A 91 15.39 4.69 11.72
C ARG A 91 15.89 3.96 10.48
N TYR A 92 15.50 4.42 9.30
CA TYR A 92 15.78 3.74 8.03
C TYR A 92 16.29 4.71 6.94
N PRO A 93 17.33 5.53 7.22
CA PRO A 93 17.80 6.56 6.30
C PRO A 93 18.37 6.01 4.98
N GLU A 94 18.79 4.74 4.98
CA GLU A 94 19.36 4.04 3.82
C GLU A 94 18.33 3.19 3.07
N SER A 95 17.06 3.15 3.53
CA SER A 95 16.01 2.43 2.81
C SER A 95 15.87 3.02 1.41
N CYS A 96 15.90 2.17 0.39
CA CYS A 96 15.70 2.61 -1.00
C CYS A 96 14.32 3.21 -1.24
N CYS A 97 13.36 2.93 -0.35
CA CYS A 97 11.99 3.44 -0.40
C CYS A 97 11.83 4.78 0.32
N TYR A 98 12.84 5.18 1.10
CA TYR A 98 12.93 6.51 1.64
C TYR A 98 13.52 7.46 0.59
N TYR A 99 12.64 8.12 -0.16
CA TYR A 99 13.04 9.30 -0.90
C TYR A 99 13.21 10.45 0.11
N LYS A 100 14.44 10.91 0.32
CA LYS A 100 14.71 12.15 1.04
C LYS A 100 14.00 13.28 0.29
N ALA A 101 12.89 13.75 0.84
CA ALA A 101 12.30 15.00 0.42
C ALA A 101 13.17 16.15 0.95
N ASP A 102 14.39 16.29 0.40
CA ASP A 102 15.26 17.46 0.59
C ASP A 102 15.28 18.11 -0.81
N ALA A 103 14.61 19.23 -1.08
CA ALA A 103 14.69 20.53 -0.40
C ALA A 103 13.34 21.26 -0.29
#